data_AF-A0A170W6N8-F1
#
_entry.id   AF-A0A170W6N8-F1
#
_cell.length_a   1.000
_cell.length_b   1.000
_cell.length_c   1.000
_cell.angle_alpha   90.00
_cell.angle_beta   90.00
_cell.angle_gamma   90.00
#
_symmetry.space_group_name_H-M   'P 1'
#
loop_
_entity.id
_entity.type
_entity.pdbx_description
1 polymer ?
#
loop_
_entity_poly.entity_id
_entity_poly.type
_entity_poly.pdbx_seq_one_letter_code
_entity_poly.pdbx_strand_id
1 'polypeptide(L)'
;VNVASGLLEYCLVTGTDSWDVLVSIQLSIVDAITDRITDNFNRQPLSVQQFYYAGHLALRTSLARLTQNGQTKVADLTSLLMLHSVSTAFTSLLRPSDLSSHDKGPAESLAALLNDNLTDVDKVLLHLEGKEFTVEPKYNYNTLLTS
;
A
#
# COMPACT_ATOMS: atom_id res chain seq x y z
N VAL A 1 18.88 -15.44 11.52
CA VAL A 1 18.25 -14.95 10.28
C VAL A 1 16.96 -15.71 9.96
N ASN A 2 17.00 -17.00 9.58
CA ASN A 2 15.80 -17.75 9.14
C ASN A 2 14.61 -17.71 10.10
N VAL A 3 14.81 -18.01 11.39
CA VAL A 3 13.74 -18.03 12.39
C VAL A 3 13.14 -16.63 12.60
N ALA A 4 13.99 -15.62 12.78
CA ALA A 4 13.56 -14.24 12.96
C ALA A 4 12.77 -13.71 11.76
N SER A 5 13.26 -13.94 10.53
CA SER A 5 12.53 -13.56 9.31
C SER A 5 11.17 -14.25 9.23
N GLY A 6 11.10 -15.55 9.51
CA GLY A 6 9.84 -16.29 9.48
C GLY A 6 8.82 -15.82 10.52
N LEU A 7 9.27 -15.45 11.74
CA LEU A 7 8.40 -14.88 12.77
C LEU A 7 7.89 -13.48 12.38
N LEU A 8 8.75 -12.64 11.79
CA LEU A 8 8.34 -11.31 11.32
C LEU A 8 7.37 -11.40 10.13
N GLU A 9 7.59 -12.34 9.21
CA GLU A 9 6.66 -12.64 8.12
C GLU A 9 5.32 -13.16 8.64
N TYR A 10 5.35 -14.04 9.66
CA TYR A 10 4.14 -14.47 10.34
C TYR A 10 3.38 -13.28 10.93
N CYS A 11 4.05 -12.40 11.67
CA CYS A 11 3.43 -11.18 12.22
C CYS A 11 2.83 -10.29 11.14
N LEU A 12 3.51 -10.13 10.01
CA LEU A 12 2.99 -9.39 8.86
C LEU A 12 1.70 -10.00 8.30
N VAL A 13 1.65 -11.32 8.16
CA VAL A 13 0.50 -12.03 7.57
C VAL A 13 -0.69 -12.08 8.52
N THR A 14 -0.45 -12.30 9.81
CA THR A 14 -1.51 -12.43 10.82
C THR A 14 -1.95 -11.10 11.42
N GLY A 15 -1.16 -10.03 11.23
CA GLY A 15 -1.39 -8.74 11.88
C GLY A 15 -1.05 -8.74 13.37
N THR A 16 -0.34 -9.75 13.87
CA THR A 16 0.14 -9.76 15.27
C THR A 16 1.28 -8.77 15.45
N ASP A 17 1.42 -8.22 16.66
CA ASP A 17 2.53 -7.34 16.99
C ASP A 17 3.88 -8.05 16.81
N SER A 18 4.86 -7.32 16.29
CA SER A 18 6.21 -7.82 16.00
C SER A 18 7.24 -7.35 17.02
N TRP A 19 6.83 -6.54 18.00
CA TRP A 19 7.74 -5.88 18.92
C TRP A 19 8.67 -6.86 19.64
N ASP A 20 8.15 -7.91 20.26
CA ASP A 20 8.95 -8.92 20.97
C ASP A 20 10.04 -9.55 20.08
N VAL A 21 9.70 -9.84 18.83
CA VAL A 21 10.66 -10.37 17.86
C VAL A 21 11.73 -9.32 17.55
N LEU A 22 11.34 -8.07 17.32
CA LEU A 22 12.25 -6.97 16.99
C LEU A 22 13.27 -6.69 18.10
N VAL A 23 12.86 -6.64 19.37
CA VAL A 23 13.78 -6.41 20.51
C VAL A 23 14.77 -7.57 20.69
N SER A 24 14.39 -8.78 20.27
CA SER A 24 15.26 -9.97 20.40
C SER A 24 16.36 -10.07 19.32
N ILE A 25 16.33 -9.24 18.28
CA ILE A 25 17.25 -9.33 17.14
C ILE A 25 18.61 -8.72 17.47
N GLN A 26 19.68 -9.42 17.12
CA GLN A 26 21.04 -8.87 17.14
C GLN A 26 21.22 -7.85 16.00
N LEU A 27 21.75 -6.67 16.33
CA LEU A 27 21.88 -5.56 15.36
C LEU A 27 22.71 -5.94 14.12
N SER A 28 23.71 -6.82 14.28
CA SER A 28 24.60 -7.29 13.20
C SER A 28 23.91 -8.09 12.10
N ILE A 29 22.69 -8.60 12.33
CA ILE A 29 21.96 -9.44 11.36
C ILE A 29 20.71 -8.75 10.79
N VAL A 30 20.43 -7.50 11.17
CA VAL A 30 19.22 -6.76 10.77
C VAL A 30 19.13 -6.60 9.26
N ASP A 31 20.24 -6.26 8.60
CA ASP A 31 20.26 -6.08 7.14
C ASP A 31 19.97 -7.41 6.43
N ALA A 32 20.60 -8.51 6.87
CA ALA A 32 20.36 -9.84 6.32
C ALA A 32 18.90 -10.31 6.50
N ILE A 33 18.25 -9.94 7.62
CA ILE A 33 16.83 -10.20 7.84
C ILE A 33 15.98 -9.35 6.90
N THR A 34 16.31 -8.07 6.74
CA THR A 34 15.59 -7.13 5.88
C THR A 34 15.63 -7.56 4.42
N ASP A 35 16.80 -7.94 3.91
CA ASP A 35 16.99 -8.40 2.55
C ASP A 35 16.18 -9.68 2.29
N ARG A 36 16.25 -10.65 3.21
CA ARG A 36 15.48 -11.89 3.10
C ARG A 36 13.97 -11.65 3.04
N ILE A 37 13.42 -10.80 3.92
CA ILE A 37 11.99 -10.48 3.93
C ILE A 37 11.60 -9.75 2.64
N THR A 38 12.48 -8.86 2.14
CA THR A 38 12.26 -8.12 0.89
C THR A 38 12.25 -9.07 -0.31
N ASP A 39 13.21 -9.99 -0.39
CA ASP A 39 13.27 -11.02 -1.44
C ASP A 39 12.04 -11.93 -1.42
N ASN A 40 11.62 -12.36 -0.22
CA ASN A 40 10.44 -13.20 -0.06
C ASN A 40 9.16 -12.46 -0.47
N PHE A 41 9.04 -11.18 -0.13
CA PHE A 41 7.92 -10.33 -0.55
C PHE A 41 7.88 -10.16 -2.07
N ASN A 42 9.01 -9.86 -2.71
CA ASN A 42 9.10 -9.65 -4.16
C ASN A 42 8.80 -10.91 -4.98
N ARG A 43 8.94 -12.11 -4.38
CA ARG A 43 8.58 -13.38 -5.01
C ARG A 43 7.07 -13.68 -4.96
N GLN A 44 6.29 -12.91 -4.21
CA GLN A 44 4.85 -13.11 -4.11
C GLN A 44 4.12 -12.63 -5.37
N PRO A 45 2.93 -13.18 -5.70
CA PRO A 45 2.08 -12.61 -6.74
C PRO A 45 1.78 -11.13 -6.50
N LEU A 46 1.59 -10.35 -7.57
CA LEU A 46 1.36 -8.90 -7.47
C LEU A 46 0.18 -8.54 -6.56
N SER A 47 -0.91 -9.30 -6.60
CA SER A 47 -2.08 -9.09 -5.74
C SER A 47 -1.76 -9.26 -4.25
N VAL A 48 -0.90 -10.22 -3.92
CA VAL A 48 -0.43 -10.45 -2.54
C VAL A 48 0.48 -9.33 -2.09
N GLN A 49 1.39 -8.88 -2.98
CA GLN A 49 2.25 -7.73 -2.70
C GLN A 49 1.42 -6.48 -2.42
N GLN A 50 0.42 -6.18 -3.26
CA GLN A 50 -0.47 -5.03 -3.07
C GLN A 50 -1.21 -5.09 -1.73
N PHE A 51 -1.76 -6.25 -1.38
CA PHE A 51 -2.50 -6.42 -0.13
C PHE A 51 -1.62 -6.20 1.12
N TYR A 52 -0.39 -6.72 1.12
CA TYR A 52 0.51 -6.62 2.27
C TYR A 52 1.48 -5.42 2.22
N TYR A 53 1.41 -4.57 1.20
CA TYR A 53 2.42 -3.54 0.94
C TYR A 53 2.61 -2.57 2.12
N ALA A 54 1.52 -2.05 2.67
CA ALA A 54 1.57 -1.13 3.81
C ALA A 54 2.22 -1.77 5.05
N GLY A 55 1.85 -3.02 5.36
CA GLY A 55 2.43 -3.78 6.47
C GLY A 55 3.91 -4.09 6.23
N HIS A 56 4.28 -4.43 4.99
CA HIS A 56 5.66 -4.68 4.60
C HIS A 56 6.53 -3.42 4.76
N LEU A 57 6.03 -2.25 4.34
CA LEU A 57 6.69 -0.96 4.58
C LEU A 57 6.86 -0.68 6.08
N ALA A 58 5.81 -0.85 6.88
CA ALA A 58 5.86 -0.64 8.33
C ALA A 58 6.91 -1.53 9.01
N LEU A 59 6.97 -2.82 8.64
CA LEU A 59 7.96 -3.76 9.12
C LEU A 59 9.39 -3.35 8.72
N ARG A 60 9.60 -2.94 7.46
CA ARG A 60 10.91 -2.44 7.00
C ARG A 60 11.32 -1.16 7.74
N THR A 61 10.38 -0.28 8.05
CA THR A 61 10.65 0.92 8.87
C THR A 61 11.08 0.52 10.28
N SER A 62 10.44 -0.50 10.88
CA SER A 62 10.83 -1.04 12.19
C SER A 62 12.22 -1.64 12.19
N LEU A 63 12.58 -2.42 11.18
CA LEU A 63 13.93 -2.97 11.03
C LEU A 63 14.97 -1.87 10.80
N ALA A 64 14.67 -0.87 9.97
CA ALA A 64 15.57 0.25 9.71
C ALA A 64 15.90 1.05 10.98
N ARG A 65 14.99 1.14 11.96
CA ARG A 65 15.27 1.78 13.26
C ARG A 65 16.34 1.05 14.08
N LEU A 66 16.58 -0.24 13.81
CA LEU A 66 17.62 -1.03 14.48
C LEU A 66 19.01 -0.87 13.84
N THR A 67 19.10 -0.25 12.65
CA THR A 67 20.37 -0.05 11.96
C THR A 67 21.05 1.27 12.42
N GLN A 68 22.37 1.25 12.61
CA GLN A 68 23.14 2.35 13.19
C GLN A 68 23.04 3.70 12.44
N ASN A 69 22.76 3.69 11.14
CA ASN A 69 22.52 4.87 10.30
C ASN A 69 21.16 4.82 9.58
N GLY A 70 20.16 4.16 10.17
CA GLY A 70 18.88 3.89 9.53
C GLY A 70 17.91 5.06 9.44
N GLN A 71 18.21 6.22 10.03
CA GLN A 71 17.26 7.34 10.14
C GLN A 71 16.76 7.87 8.79
N THR A 72 17.65 8.04 7.80
CA THR A 72 17.26 8.42 6.45
C THR A 72 16.31 7.39 5.84
N LYS A 73 16.65 6.10 5.96
CA LYS A 73 15.82 4.99 5.46
C LYS A 73 14.44 4.95 6.15
N VAL A 74 14.38 5.25 7.44
CA VAL A 74 13.12 5.38 8.19
C VAL A 74 12.28 6.54 7.64
N ALA A 75 12.88 7.69 7.40
CA ALA A 75 12.18 8.85 6.84
C ALA A 75 11.63 8.54 5.43
N ASP A 76 12.43 7.92 4.57
CA ASP A 76 12.03 7.54 3.21
C ASP A 76 10.87 6.53 3.23
N LEU A 77 10.99 5.46 4.02
CA LEU A 77 9.96 4.43 4.14
C LEU A 77 8.66 4.97 4.75
N THR A 78 8.77 5.89 5.71
CA THR A 78 7.60 6.56 6.32
C THR A 78 6.91 7.46 5.30
N SER A 79 7.69 8.21 4.52
CA SER A 79 7.16 9.05 3.44
C SER A 79 6.46 8.22 2.37
N LEU A 80 7.07 7.09 1.99
CA LEU A 80 6.48 6.15 1.03
C LEU A 80 5.17 5.53 1.56
N LEU A 81 5.12 5.15 2.83
CA LEU A 81 3.91 4.65 3.48
C LEU A 81 2.79 5.71 3.49
N MET A 82 3.13 6.96 3.76
CA MET A 82 2.19 8.08 3.73
C MET A 82 1.64 8.29 2.32
N LEU A 83 2.51 8.34 1.31
CA LEU A 83 2.11 8.47 -0.10
C LEU A 83 1.23 7.31 -0.54
N HIS A 84 1.57 6.08 -0.17
CA HIS A 84 0.75 4.91 -0.45
C HIS A 84 -0.63 5.00 0.22
N SER A 85 -0.71 5.50 1.45
CA SER A 85 -1.97 5.69 2.16
C SER A 85 -2.85 6.74 1.48
N VAL A 86 -2.26 7.86 1.06
CA VAL A 86 -2.94 8.92 0.31
C VAL A 86 -3.46 8.39 -1.03
N SER A 87 -2.61 7.68 -1.79
CA SER A 87 -3.00 7.04 -3.04
C SER A 87 -4.16 6.06 -2.85
N THR A 88 -4.06 5.16 -1.86
CA THR A 88 -5.11 4.18 -1.55
C THR A 88 -6.42 4.87 -1.17
N ALA A 89 -6.37 5.95 -0.38
CA ALA A 89 -7.55 6.73 -0.04
C ALA A 89 -8.22 7.31 -1.29
N PHE A 90 -7.45 7.95 -2.18
CA PHE A 90 -7.99 8.49 -3.44
C PHE A 90 -8.55 7.40 -4.35
N THR A 91 -7.84 6.27 -4.52
CA THR A 91 -8.32 5.15 -5.31
C THR A 91 -9.61 4.56 -4.75
N SER A 92 -9.77 4.50 -3.42
CA SER A 92 -11.00 4.00 -2.79
C SER A 92 -12.24 4.89 -3.00
N LEU A 93 -12.03 6.15 -3.39
CA LEU A 93 -13.11 7.07 -3.72
C LEU A 93 -13.63 6.89 -5.15
N LEU A 94 -12.88 6.21 -6.02
CA LEU A 94 -13.27 5.98 -7.41
C LEU A 94 -14.33 4.87 -7.45
N ARG A 95 -15.54 5.20 -7.90
CA ARG A 95 -16.62 4.22 -8.15
C ARG A 95 -17.02 4.23 -9.62
N PRO A 96 -17.39 3.06 -10.20
CA PRO A 96 -17.96 3.00 -11.54
C PRO A 96 -19.21 3.88 -11.61
N SER A 97 -19.30 4.76 -12.61
CA SER A 97 -20.51 5.55 -12.85
C SER A 97 -21.73 4.71 -13.25
N ASP A 98 -21.50 3.59 -13.94
CA ASP A 98 -22.54 2.63 -14.32
C ASP A 98 -22.19 1.24 -13.77
N LEU A 99 -23.11 0.63 -13.03
CA LEU A 99 -22.92 -0.71 -12.45
C LEU A 99 -23.02 -1.83 -13.50
N SER A 100 -23.42 -1.50 -14.74
CA SER A 100 -23.66 -2.43 -15.85
C SER A 100 -22.48 -2.62 -16.79
N SER A 101 -21.42 -1.79 -16.70
CA SER A 101 -20.21 -2.01 -17.49
C SER A 101 -19.39 -3.13 -16.85
N HIS A 102 -19.34 -4.27 -17.53
CA HIS A 102 -18.46 -5.40 -17.18
C HIS A 102 -16.99 -5.14 -17.49
N ASP A 103 -16.67 -3.96 -18.04
CA ASP A 103 -15.30 -3.56 -18.33
C ASP A 103 -14.64 -2.98 -17.09
N LYS A 104 -13.32 -3.15 -17.02
CA LYS A 104 -12.44 -2.87 -15.86
C LYS A 104 -12.89 -1.60 -15.12
N GLY A 105 -13.01 -1.72 -13.79
CA GLY A 105 -13.46 -0.61 -12.95
C GLY A 105 -12.51 0.61 -13.04
N PRO A 106 -12.99 1.77 -12.59
CA PRO A 106 -12.23 3.03 -12.70
C PRO A 106 -10.89 3.01 -11.96
N ALA A 107 -10.78 2.24 -10.87
CA ALA A 107 -9.53 2.04 -10.16
C ALA A 107 -8.52 1.25 -11.01
N GLU A 108 -9.00 0.25 -11.76
CA GLU A 108 -8.20 -0.58 -12.66
C GLU A 108 -7.77 0.19 -13.91
N SER A 109 -8.63 1.04 -14.48
CA SER A 109 -8.29 1.93 -15.59
C SER A 109 -7.23 2.96 -15.21
N LEU A 110 -7.36 3.58 -14.03
CA LEU A 110 -6.33 4.46 -13.49
C LEU A 110 -5.01 3.71 -13.25
N ALA A 111 -5.06 2.50 -12.70
CA ALA A 111 -3.88 1.67 -12.47
C ALA A 111 -3.15 1.33 -13.79
N ALA A 112 -3.89 1.06 -14.87
CA ALA A 112 -3.32 0.82 -16.20
C ALA A 112 -2.60 2.07 -16.74
N LEU A 113 -3.23 3.25 -16.64
CA LEU A 113 -2.66 4.54 -17.06
C LEU A 113 -1.38 4.89 -16.30
N LEU A 114 -1.34 4.65 -14.99
CA LEU A 114 -0.17 4.91 -14.16
C LEU A 114 1.00 3.97 -14.47
N ASN A 115 0.73 2.76 -14.96
CA ASN A 115 1.75 1.77 -15.30
C ASN A 115 2.51 2.14 -16.60
N ASP A 116 1.92 2.99 -17.45
CA ASP A 116 2.54 3.49 -18.68
C ASP A 116 3.56 4.64 -18.43
N ASN A 117 3.96 4.87 -17.17
CA ASN A 117 4.89 5.93 -16.76
C ASN A 117 4.48 7.33 -17.22
N LEU A 118 3.17 7.60 -17.34
CA LEU A 118 2.65 8.94 -17.52
C LEU A 118 2.88 9.72 -16.21
N THR A 119 4.04 10.37 -16.10
CA THR A 119 4.36 11.31 -15.01
C THR A 119 3.68 12.67 -15.19
N ASP A 120 3.07 12.88 -16.34
CA ASP A 120 2.33 14.08 -16.71
C ASP A 120 0.87 13.96 -16.27
N VAL A 121 0.55 14.65 -15.17
CA VAL A 121 -0.79 14.66 -14.56
C VAL A 121 -1.83 15.16 -15.55
N ASP A 122 -1.50 16.12 -16.41
CA ASP A 122 -2.45 16.65 -17.39
C ASP A 122 -2.82 15.59 -18.44
N LYS A 123 -1.84 14.78 -18.84
CA LYS A 123 -2.11 13.62 -19.71
C LYS A 123 -2.95 12.58 -19.01
N VAL A 124 -2.67 12.25 -17.74
CA VAL A 124 -3.52 11.30 -16.99
C VAL A 124 -4.96 11.80 -16.91
N LEU A 125 -5.17 13.09 -16.61
CA LEU A 125 -6.49 13.70 -16.56
C LEU A 125 -7.21 13.72 -17.91
N LEU A 126 -6.50 13.90 -19.03
CA LEU A 126 -7.07 13.84 -20.37
C LEU A 126 -7.57 12.44 -20.76
N HIS A 127 -6.95 11.38 -20.24
CA HIS A 127 -7.33 9.99 -20.51
C HIS A 127 -8.36 9.43 -19.51
N LEU A 128 -8.56 10.10 -18.37
CA LEU A 128 -9.63 9.79 -17.44
C LEU A 128 -10.91 10.48 -17.95
N GLU A 129 -11.71 9.81 -18.78
CA GLU A 129 -12.99 10.34 -19.23
C GLU A 129 -13.88 10.62 -18.00
N GLY A 130 -14.09 11.89 -17.65
CA GLY A 130 -14.78 12.32 -16.42
C GLY A 130 -16.24 11.86 -16.26
N LYS A 131 -16.79 11.13 -17.24
CA LYS A 131 -18.10 10.49 -17.15
C LYS A 131 -18.06 9.12 -16.46
N GLU A 132 -16.89 8.49 -16.32
CA GLU A 132 -16.74 7.14 -15.75
C GLU A 132 -16.48 7.11 -14.23
N PHE A 133 -16.32 8.28 -13.61
CA PHE A 133 -15.96 8.41 -12.19
C PHE A 133 -17.01 9.22 -11.43
N THR A 134 -17.56 8.66 -10.34
CA THR A 134 -18.35 9.43 -9.37
C THR A 134 -17.65 9.45 -8.01
N VAL A 135 -17.65 10.63 -7.37
CA VAL A 135 -17.25 10.81 -5.96
C VAL A 135 -18.52 11.21 -5.21
N GLU A 136 -19.23 10.24 -4.63
CA GLU A 136 -20.45 10.52 -3.88
C GLU A 136 -20.20 11.48 -2.70
N PRO A 137 -20.97 12.56 -2.54
CA PRO A 137 -21.05 13.26 -1.26
C PRO A 137 -21.82 12.37 -0.29
N LYS A 138 -21.18 11.95 0.82
CA LYS A 138 -21.87 11.24 1.90
C LYS A 138 -23.01 12.11 2.44
N TYR A 139 -24.23 11.62 2.25
CA TYR A 139 -25.53 12.11 2.72
C TYR A 139 -26.18 13.26 1.92
N ASN A 140 -27.02 12.87 0.97
CA ASN A 140 -28.20 13.66 0.62
C ASN A 140 -29.25 13.45 1.73
N TYR A 141 -29.25 14.29 2.77
CA TYR A 141 -30.26 14.27 3.86
C TYR A 141 -31.68 14.65 3.41
N ASN A 142 -32.00 14.62 2.12
CA ASN A 142 -33.27 15.10 1.57
C ASN A 142 -34.24 14.00 1.12
N THR A 143 -33.96 12.71 1.39
CA THR A 143 -34.85 11.60 0.99
C THR A 143 -35.57 10.90 2.15
N LEU A 144 -35.50 11.44 3.38
CA LEU A 144 -36.21 10.89 4.55
C LEU A 144 -37.40 11.74 5.05
N LEU A 145 -37.84 12.75 4.28
CA LEU A 145 -38.97 13.62 4.67
C LEU A 145 -40.22 13.47 3.78
N THR A 146 -40.33 12.41 2.99
CA THR A 146 -41.58 12.05 2.30
C THR A 146 -41.93 10.58 2.54
N SER A 147 -42.43 10.29 3.74
CA SER A 147 -43.26 9.12 4.07
C SER A 147 -44.29 9.53 5.11
#